data_AF-A0A661AQY6-F1
#
_entry.id   AF-A0A661AQY6-F1
#
_cell.length_a   1.000
_cell.length_b   1.000
_cell.length_c   1.000
_cell.angle_alpha   90.00
_cell.angle_beta   90.00
_cell.angle_gamma   90.00
#
_symmetry.space_group_name_H-M   'P 1'
#
loop_
_entity.id
_entity.type
_entity.pdbx_description
1 polymer ?
#
loop_
_entity_poly.entity_id
_entity_poly.type
_entity_poly.pdbx_seq_one_letter_code
_entity_poly.pdbx_strand_id
1 'polypeptide(L)'
;PDYNQVLKHLDGKLGPIQIAKALRLRKEITGVRAMVFGFKPQFRRTGLPILLYWETEQAARKLGYKWCELSWNLEDNDLINKFDSEIGGEVYKRYRIYERGI
;
A
#
# COMPACT_ATOMS: atom_id res chain seq x y z
N PRO A 1 -6.19 -2.12 5.44
CA PRO A 1 -6.48 -0.68 5.64
C PRO A 1 -5.19 0.15 5.75
N ASP A 2 -5.16 1.34 5.15
CA ASP A 2 -4.07 2.31 5.26
C ASP A 2 -4.20 3.14 6.55
N TYR A 3 -3.44 2.76 7.58
CA TYR A 3 -3.44 3.45 8.87
C TYR A 3 -2.73 4.79 8.86
N ASN A 4 -2.02 5.17 7.79
CA ASN A 4 -1.44 6.51 7.68
C ASN A 4 -2.51 7.61 7.75
N GLN A 5 -3.74 7.30 7.30
CA GLN A 5 -4.91 8.17 7.45
C GLN A 5 -5.25 8.46 8.92
N VAL A 6 -4.97 7.53 9.83
CA VAL A 6 -5.18 7.69 11.28
C VAL A 6 -3.95 8.32 11.94
N LEU A 7 -2.75 7.80 11.63
CA LEU A 7 -1.50 8.18 12.28
C LEU A 7 -1.19 9.67 12.12
N LYS A 8 -1.53 10.27 10.98
CA LYS A 8 -1.36 11.73 10.75
C LYS A 8 -2.11 12.62 11.74
N HIS A 9 -3.11 12.07 12.45
CA HIS A 9 -3.90 12.79 13.45
C HIS A 9 -3.43 12.53 14.90
N LEU A 10 -2.37 11.74 15.11
CA LEU A 10 -1.90 11.38 16.45
C LEU A 10 -0.71 12.23 16.93
N ASP A 11 -0.14 13.08 16.07
CA ASP A 11 0.97 13.99 16.39
C ASP A 11 2.18 13.28 17.02
N GLY A 12 2.45 12.04 16.59
CA GLY A 12 3.55 11.21 17.10
C GLY A 12 3.37 10.69 18.53
N LYS A 13 2.19 10.85 19.14
CA LYS A 13 1.90 10.42 20.52
C LYS A 13 1.10 9.11 20.53
N LEU A 14 1.34 8.27 21.54
CA LEU A 14 0.69 6.96 21.72
C LEU A 14 0.03 6.78 23.10
N GLY A 15 -0.43 7.88 23.72
CA GLY A 15 -1.12 7.83 25.01
C GLY A 15 -2.56 7.30 24.92
N PRO A 16 -3.24 7.10 26.07
CA PRO A 16 -4.62 6.58 26.12
C PRO A 16 -5.60 7.39 25.25
N ILE A 17 -5.46 8.71 25.24
CA ILE A 17 -6.28 9.62 24.41
C ILE A 17 -6.04 9.36 22.92
N GLN A 18 -4.78 9.21 22.50
CA GLN A 18 -4.43 8.94 21.10
C GLN A 18 -4.90 7.55 20.65
N ILE A 19 -4.83 6.55 21.53
CA ILE A 19 -5.36 5.21 21.26
C ILE A 19 -6.88 5.28 21.06
N ALA A 20 -7.62 5.95 21.95
CA ALA A 20 -9.06 6.14 21.80
C ALA A 20 -9.40 6.89 20.50
N LYS A 21 -8.64 7.95 20.18
CA LYS A 21 -8.76 8.69 18.91
C LYS A 21 -8.52 7.78 17.71
N ALA A 22 -7.47 6.94 17.74
CA ALA A 22 -7.17 6.00 16.66
C ALA A 22 -8.26 4.96 16.47
N LEU A 23 -8.82 4.41 17.55
CA LEU A 23 -9.92 3.44 17.50
C LEU A 23 -11.23 4.04 16.95
N ARG A 24 -11.44 5.35 17.14
CA ARG A 24 -12.56 6.07 16.50
C ARG A 24 -12.29 6.27 15.01
N LEU A 25 -11.13 6.84 14.67
CA LEU A 25 -10.76 7.21 13.29
C LEU A 25 -10.53 6.01 12.37
N ARG A 26 -10.19 4.82 12.90
CA ARG A 26 -9.98 3.62 12.05
C ARG A 26 -11.19 3.24 11.19
N LYS A 27 -12.40 3.63 11.61
CA LYS A 27 -13.65 3.39 10.86
C LYS A 27 -13.78 4.31 9.64
N GLU A 28 -13.03 5.41 9.60
CA GLU A 28 -13.03 6.39 8.52
C GLU A 28 -11.95 6.08 7.46
N ILE A 29 -11.18 4.99 7.62
CA ILE A 29 -10.14 4.60 6.67
C ILE A 29 -10.78 4.20 5.34
N THR A 30 -10.43 4.93 4.28
CA THR A 30 -10.94 4.68 2.93
C THR A 30 -9.96 3.97 2.01
N GLY A 31 -8.71 3.79 2.43
CA GLY A 31 -7.65 3.22 1.61
C GLY A 31 -7.15 1.89 2.16
N VAL A 32 -6.54 1.10 1.29
CA VAL A 32 -5.74 -0.07 1.67
C VAL A 32 -4.28 0.13 1.29
N ARG A 33 -3.38 -0.56 1.98
CA ARG A 33 -1.95 -0.58 1.67
C ARG A 33 -1.56 -2.01 1.32
N ALA A 34 -1.07 -2.23 0.11
CA ALA A 34 -0.45 -3.47 -0.30
C ALA A 34 0.99 -3.47 0.20
N MET A 35 1.26 -4.23 1.28
CA MET A 35 2.59 -4.26 1.90
C MET A 35 3.59 -5.10 1.12
N VAL A 36 3.13 -6.23 0.58
CA VAL A 36 3.96 -7.18 -0.17
C VAL A 36 3.13 -7.76 -1.29
N PHE A 37 3.72 -7.83 -2.48
CA PHE A 37 3.18 -8.54 -3.62
C PHE A 37 4.31 -9.24 -4.35
N GLY A 38 4.21 -10.56 -4.53
CA GLY A 38 5.32 -11.33 -5.06
C GLY A 38 4.94 -12.74 -5.48
N PHE A 39 5.64 -13.22 -6.50
CA PHE A 39 5.41 -14.54 -7.10
C PHE A 39 6.73 -15.29 -7.22
N LYS A 40 6.67 -16.62 -7.07
CA LYS A 40 7.78 -17.49 -7.44
C LYS A 40 8.11 -17.28 -8.92
N PRO A 41 9.39 -17.36 -9.33
CA PRO A 41 9.81 -17.08 -10.70
C PRO A 41 8.97 -17.82 -11.77
N GLN A 42 8.64 -19.09 -11.54
CA GLN A 42 7.85 -19.89 -12.51
C GLN A 42 6.40 -19.39 -12.73
N PHE A 43 5.86 -18.55 -11.84
CA PHE A 43 4.51 -18.00 -11.95
C PHE A 43 4.50 -16.53 -12.40
N ARG A 44 5.68 -15.90 -12.53
CA ARG A 44 5.78 -14.53 -13.04
C ARG A 44 5.45 -14.52 -14.53
N ARG A 45 4.91 -13.41 -15.03
CA ARG A 45 4.53 -13.23 -16.45
C ARG A 45 3.52 -14.27 -16.95
N THR A 46 2.83 -14.93 -16.03
CA THR A 46 1.61 -15.69 -16.30
C THR A 46 0.39 -14.78 -16.11
N GLY A 47 -0.82 -15.27 -16.38
CA GLY A 47 -2.05 -14.57 -15.98
C GLY A 47 -2.32 -14.61 -14.47
N LEU A 48 -1.53 -15.32 -13.67
CA LEU A 48 -1.80 -15.50 -12.25
C LEU A 48 -1.65 -14.21 -11.41
N PRO A 49 -0.62 -13.34 -11.62
CA PRO A 49 -0.52 -12.09 -10.88
C PRO A 49 -1.70 -11.15 -11.09
N ILE A 50 -2.16 -11.01 -12.32
CA ILE A 50 -3.31 -10.15 -12.63
C ILE A 50 -4.61 -10.72 -12.05
N LEU A 51 -4.80 -12.05 -12.08
CA LEU A 51 -5.96 -12.69 -11.47
C LEU A 51 -6.00 -12.49 -9.95
N LEU A 52 -4.87 -12.71 -9.26
CA LEU A 52 -4.82 -12.50 -7.81
C LEU A 52 -5.01 -11.03 -7.44
N TYR A 53 -4.47 -10.10 -8.24
CA TYR A 53 -4.73 -8.68 -8.06
C TYR A 53 -6.21 -8.37 -8.22
N TRP A 54 -6.86 -8.85 -9.28
CA TRP A 54 -8.28 -8.65 -9.53
C TRP A 54 -9.14 -9.14 -8.36
N GLU A 55 -8.94 -10.37 -7.89
CA GLU A 55 -9.68 -10.91 -6.75
C GLU A 55 -9.46 -10.06 -5.47
N THR A 56 -8.22 -9.62 -5.24
CA THR A 56 -7.88 -8.76 -4.10
C THR A 56 -8.56 -7.39 -4.20
N GLU A 57 -8.59 -6.80 -5.39
CA GLU A 57 -9.24 -5.52 -5.66
C GLU A 57 -10.75 -5.63 -5.46
N GLN A 58 -11.39 -6.67 -6.00
CA GLN A 58 -12.81 -6.91 -5.82
C GLN A 58 -13.17 -7.08 -4.33
N ALA A 59 -12.34 -7.80 -3.57
CA ALA A 59 -12.52 -7.93 -2.12
C ALA A 59 -12.36 -6.57 -1.41
N ALA A 60 -11.37 -5.76 -1.78
CA ALA A 60 -11.17 -4.43 -1.20
C ALA A 60 -12.35 -3.48 -1.50
N ARG A 61 -12.87 -3.50 -2.73
CA ARG A 61 -14.05 -2.71 -3.14
C ARG A 61 -15.31 -3.13 -2.37
N LYS A 62 -15.53 -4.44 -2.18
CA LYS A 62 -16.64 -4.96 -1.36
C LYS A 62 -16.57 -4.52 0.10
N LEU A 63 -15.35 -4.32 0.63
CA LEU A 63 -15.12 -3.78 1.97
C LEU A 63 -15.24 -2.24 2.05
N GLY A 64 -15.56 -1.57 0.94
CA GLY A 64 -15.77 -0.12 0.87
C GLY A 64 -14.50 0.72 0.71
N TYR A 65 -13.36 0.10 0.42
CA TYR A 65 -12.14 0.83 0.12
C TYR A 65 -12.18 1.46 -1.26
N LYS A 66 -11.64 2.68 -1.37
CA LYS A 66 -11.72 3.54 -2.55
C LYS A 66 -10.42 3.60 -3.34
N TRP A 67 -9.29 3.28 -2.71
CA TRP A 67 -7.96 3.38 -3.31
C TRP A 67 -6.97 2.43 -2.62
N CYS A 68 -5.85 2.16 -3.28
CA CYS A 68 -4.77 1.32 -2.79
C CYS A 68 -3.43 2.04 -2.88
N GLU A 69 -2.61 1.94 -1.83
CA GLU A 69 -1.20 2.34 -1.83
C GLU A 69 -0.32 1.09 -2.00
N LEU A 70 0.61 1.12 -2.95
CA LEU A 70 1.40 -0.05 -3.36
C LEU A 70 2.75 -0.18 -2.61
N SER A 71 2.89 0.46 -1.46
CA SER A 71 4.13 0.56 -0.70
C SER A 71 5.30 1.11 -1.54
N TRP A 72 6.52 0.65 -1.25
CA TRP A 72 7.74 1.16 -1.87
C TRP A 72 8.29 0.10 -2.81
N ASN A 73 8.44 0.49 -4.08
CA ASN A 73 9.19 -0.27 -5.05
C ASN A 73 10.54 0.39 -5.28
N LEU A 74 11.57 -0.43 -5.50
CA LEU A 74 12.84 0.06 -6.01
C LEU A 74 12.64 0.60 -7.42
N GLU A 75 13.34 1.68 -7.75
CA GLU A 75 13.20 2.37 -9.03
C GLU A 75 13.63 1.50 -10.21
N ASP A 76 14.53 0.53 -9.99
CA ASP A 76 15.06 -0.43 -10.96
C ASP A 76 14.27 -1.76 -11.01
N ASN A 77 13.19 -1.90 -10.23
CA ASN A 77 12.34 -3.09 -10.29
C ASN A 77 11.29 -2.95 -11.42
N ASP A 78 11.76 -3.07 -12.67
CA ASP A 78 10.94 -2.90 -13.86
C ASP A 78 9.68 -3.78 -13.87
N LEU A 79 9.76 -5.00 -13.33
CA LEU A 79 8.64 -5.94 -13.32
C LEU A 79 7.46 -5.42 -12.50
N ILE A 80 7.70 -4.98 -11.26
CA ILE A 80 6.60 -4.47 -10.41
C ILE A 80 6.17 -3.08 -10.85
N ASN A 81 7.11 -2.21 -11.25
CA ASN A 81 6.79 -0.85 -11.69
C ASN A 81 5.91 -0.85 -12.94
N LYS A 82 6.20 -1.75 -13.91
CA LYS A 82 5.35 -1.94 -15.08
C LYS A 82 3.98 -2.49 -14.69
N PHE A 83 3.94 -3.54 -13.87
CA PHE A 83 2.68 -4.12 -13.39
C PHE A 83 1.79 -3.06 -12.72
N ASP A 84 2.36 -2.26 -11.82
CA ASP A 84 1.64 -1.20 -11.11
C ASP A 84 1.06 -0.15 -12.05
N SER A 85 1.81 0.27 -13.09
CA SER A 85 1.28 1.18 -14.11
C SER A 85 0.16 0.56 -14.95
N GLU A 86 0.27 -0.73 -15.30
CA GLU A 86 -0.73 -1.44 -16.11
C GLU A 86 -2.08 -1.61 -15.38
N ILE A 87 -2.05 -1.68 -14.05
CA ILE A 87 -3.26 -1.71 -13.20
C ILE A 87 -3.78 -0.30 -12.84
N GLY A 88 -3.23 0.76 -13.44
CA GLY A 88 -3.66 2.15 -13.23
C GLY A 88 -3.02 2.86 -12.04
N GLY A 89 -1.91 2.33 -11.50
CA GLY A 89 -1.12 2.98 -10.47
C GLY A 89 -0.35 4.19 -10.99
N GLU A 90 -0.27 5.24 -10.18
CA GLU A 90 0.47 6.46 -10.47
C GLU A 90 1.59 6.68 -9.44
N VAL A 91 2.77 7.11 -9.90
CA VAL A 91 3.88 7.46 -9.02
C VAL A 91 3.57 8.78 -8.32
N TYR A 92 3.15 8.70 -7.06
CA TYR A 92 2.80 9.89 -6.26
C TYR A 92 3.97 10.44 -5.41
N LYS A 93 4.94 9.59 -5.05
CA LYS A 93 6.14 9.96 -4.27
C LYS A 93 7.34 9.17 -4.72
N ARG A 94 8.50 9.84 -4.72
CA ARG A 94 9.82 9.24 -4.98
C ARG A 94 10.75 9.59 -3.83
N TYR A 95 11.29 8.55 -3.19
CA TYR A 95 12.22 8.69 -2.09
C TYR A 95 13.66 8.48 -2.59
N ARG A 96 14.60 9.15 -1.93
CA ARG A 96 16.05 8.96 -2.13
C ARG A 96 16.65 8.71 -0.76
N ILE A 97 17.30 7.56 -0.62
CA ILE A 97 17.95 7.16 0.62
C ILE A 97 19.42 7.50 0.49
N TYR A 98 19.94 8.26 1.45
CA TYR A 98 21.35 8.64 1.52
C TYR A 98 21.92 8.07 2.81
N GLU A 99 23.13 7.54 2.73
CA GLU A 99 23.92 7.14 3.87
C GLU A 99 25.10 8.11 3.99
N ARG A 100 25.38 8.57 5.21
CA ARG A 100 26.61 9.30 5.52
C ARG A 100 27.52 8.33 6.25
N GLY A 101 28.70 8.08 5.71
CA GLY A 101 29.73 7.30 6.39
C GLY A 101 29.99 7.87 7.79
N ILE A 102 30.02 6.97 8.78
CA ILE A 102 30.45 7.28 10.14
C ILE A 102 31.97 7.30 10.16
#